data_AF-A0A971UPP9-F1
#
_entry.id   AF-A0A971UPP9-F1
#
_cell.length_a   1.000
_cell.length_b   1.000
_cell.length_c   1.000
_cell.angle_alpha   90.00
_cell.angle_beta   90.00
_cell.angle_gamma   90.00
#
_symmetry.space_group_name_H-M   'P 1'
#
loop_
_entity.id
_entity.type
_entity.pdbx_description
1 polymer ?
#
loop_
_entity_poly.entity_id
_entity_poly.type
_entity_poly.pdbx_seq_one_letter_code
_entity_poly.pdbx_strand_id
1 'polypeptide(L)'
;MTRTVATVAVALLALAATASDAQARHRVYHPTVGRFMQRDPLGTPNESPLTRNLSSHEFTRRDPAAQYRDGMNLYQYVHSGPSGYVDPMGLWNSDVHHDLTKELATMAGIACAEEVAAGANAPDEHEGSRPGMDGVIDAVKQLLLGVRPGPKIALMAIWHFPVSPDGEVHPDSPEARKIMEEGLEDCDFKRFTEGLHVLQDSWSHQGRPYISGIGHGRGAVWVDKGSGGYWQEERGTLNAALSGNTDRADLWPADVRAAGKATYEALKKFKEKCPCHCPGPDDSRKPTSSGDAADDKKVNDYLDGKFPGPNLPRP
;
A
#
# COMPACT_ATOMS: atom_id res chain seq x y z
N MET A 1 9.09 11.09 -38.78
CA MET A 1 9.79 11.67 -37.62
C MET A 1 9.06 11.42 -36.29
N THR A 2 7.73 11.52 -36.22
CA THR A 2 6.95 11.34 -34.98
C THR A 2 7.01 9.93 -34.37
N ARG A 3 7.05 8.86 -35.17
CA ARG A 3 7.14 7.48 -34.65
C ARG A 3 8.46 7.18 -33.94
N THR A 4 9.58 7.65 -34.48
CA THR A 4 10.91 7.38 -33.90
C THR A 4 11.10 8.08 -32.55
N VAL A 5 10.58 9.30 -32.40
CA VAL A 5 10.63 10.05 -31.13
C VAL A 5 9.79 9.35 -30.06
N ALA A 6 8.59 8.87 -30.40
CA ALA A 6 7.75 8.13 -29.46
C ALA A 6 8.40 6.82 -28.99
N THR A 7 9.04 6.06 -29.89
CA THR A 7 9.74 4.81 -29.53
C THR A 7 10.92 5.06 -28.60
N VAL A 8 11.71 6.11 -28.85
CA VAL A 8 12.85 6.48 -27.98
C VAL A 8 12.36 6.96 -26.61
N ALA A 9 11.27 7.73 -26.55
CA ALA A 9 10.68 8.17 -25.29
C ALA A 9 10.18 7.00 -24.43
N VAL A 10 9.49 6.02 -25.03
CA VAL A 10 9.04 4.80 -24.32
C VAL A 10 10.22 3.98 -23.82
N ALA A 11 11.28 3.82 -24.63
CA ALA A 11 12.48 3.09 -24.21
C ALA A 11 13.20 3.76 -23.04
N LEU A 12 13.30 5.10 -23.04
CA LEU A 12 13.89 5.87 -21.94
C LEU A 12 13.03 5.84 -20.68
N LEU A 13 11.70 5.86 -20.80
CA LEU A 13 10.76 5.68 -19.69
C LEU A 13 10.91 4.29 -19.04
N ALA A 14 11.03 3.24 -19.85
CA ALA A 14 11.26 1.88 -19.35
C ALA A 14 12.62 1.77 -18.60
N LEU A 15 13.68 2.37 -19.15
CA LEU A 15 14.99 2.43 -18.50
C LEU A 15 14.97 3.21 -17.18
N ALA A 16 14.28 4.36 -17.14
CA ALA A 16 14.16 5.18 -15.94
C ALA A 16 13.39 4.45 -14.82
N ALA A 17 12.30 3.75 -15.16
CA ALA A 17 11.54 2.95 -14.21
C ALA A 17 12.37 1.82 -13.58
N THR A 18 13.27 1.18 -14.34
CA THR A 18 14.15 0.13 -13.80
C THR A 18 15.31 0.66 -12.94
N ALA A 19 15.66 1.95 -13.06
CA ALA A 19 16.78 2.53 -12.32
C ALA A 19 16.38 2.97 -10.89
N SER A 20 15.11 3.34 -10.67
CA SER A 20 14.57 3.63 -9.34
C SER A 20 14.49 2.40 -8.42
N ASP A 21 14.42 1.19 -8.99
CA ASP A 21 14.36 -0.08 -8.25
C ASP A 21 15.68 -0.45 -7.55
N ALA A 22 16.76 0.31 -7.77
CA ALA A 22 18.03 0.09 -7.08
C ALA A 22 17.94 0.37 -5.57
N GLN A 23 16.86 1.03 -5.08
CA GLN A 23 16.63 1.29 -3.67
C GLN A 23 15.20 0.90 -3.26
N ALA A 24 15.04 -0.26 -2.60
CA ALA A 24 13.78 -0.69 -2.00
C ALA A 24 13.98 -1.00 -0.50
N ARG A 25 13.09 -0.50 0.36
CA ARG A 25 13.17 -0.63 1.84
C ARG A 25 14.51 -0.23 2.47
N HIS A 26 15.11 0.90 2.08
CA HIS A 26 16.43 1.31 2.54
C HIS A 26 17.57 0.31 2.22
N ARG A 27 17.34 -0.64 1.30
CA ARG A 27 18.34 -1.58 0.80
C ARG A 27 18.74 -1.20 -0.60
N VAL A 28 19.99 -1.46 -0.92
CA VAL A 28 20.55 -1.34 -2.27
C VAL A 28 20.37 -2.68 -2.96
N TYR A 29 19.62 -2.71 -4.06
CA TYR A 29 19.53 -3.88 -4.91
C TYR A 29 20.72 -3.93 -5.87
N HIS A 30 21.33 -5.11 -6.02
CA HIS A 30 22.42 -5.33 -6.96
C HIS A 30 21.93 -6.14 -8.17
N PRO A 31 21.78 -5.52 -9.35
CA PRO A 31 21.17 -6.18 -10.51
C PRO A 31 22.00 -7.37 -11.01
N THR A 32 23.34 -7.27 -11.01
CA THR A 32 24.22 -8.39 -11.45
C THR A 32 24.13 -9.62 -10.53
N VAL A 33 23.91 -9.43 -9.22
CA VAL A 33 23.85 -10.52 -8.24
C VAL A 33 22.39 -10.97 -8.01
N GLY A 34 21.42 -10.17 -8.44
CA GLY A 34 19.99 -10.47 -8.33
C GLY A 34 19.47 -10.48 -6.90
N ARG A 35 20.02 -9.63 -6.01
CA ARG A 35 19.67 -9.61 -4.58
C ARG A 35 19.93 -8.25 -3.93
N PHE A 36 19.36 -8.05 -2.74
CA PHE A 36 19.72 -6.92 -1.90
C PHE A 36 21.15 -7.09 -1.34
N MET A 37 21.86 -5.97 -1.20
CA MET A 37 23.20 -5.89 -0.62
C MET A 37 23.15 -5.79 0.91
N GLN A 38 21.98 -5.50 1.46
CA GLN A 38 21.68 -5.47 2.88
C GLN A 38 20.61 -6.50 3.20
N ARG A 39 20.67 -7.02 4.43
CA ARG A 39 19.64 -7.88 5.01
C ARG A 39 18.33 -7.09 5.13
N ASP A 40 17.20 -7.76 4.99
CA ASP A 40 15.89 -7.20 5.29
C ASP A 40 15.88 -6.58 6.71
N PRO A 41 15.56 -5.29 6.85
CA PRO A 41 15.50 -4.65 8.17
C PRO A 41 14.32 -5.14 9.01
N LEU A 42 13.31 -5.82 8.43
CA LEU A 42 12.21 -6.40 9.19
C LEU A 42 12.74 -7.35 10.29
N GLY A 43 12.19 -7.21 11.50
CA GLY A 43 12.63 -7.94 12.68
C GLY A 43 14.03 -7.58 13.22
N THR A 44 14.70 -6.56 12.65
CA THR A 44 15.89 -5.94 13.28
C THR A 44 15.46 -4.72 14.10
N PRO A 45 15.93 -4.54 15.35
CA PRO A 45 15.60 -3.35 16.12
C PRO A 45 16.09 -2.09 15.41
N ASN A 46 15.17 -1.15 15.14
CA ASN A 46 15.46 0.18 14.57
C ASN A 46 16.20 1.10 15.56
N GLU A 47 16.53 0.64 16.76
CA GLU A 47 17.27 1.43 17.73
C GLU A 47 18.67 1.78 17.22
N SER A 48 18.96 3.08 17.25
CA SER A 48 20.28 3.64 16.95
C SER A 48 21.36 2.89 17.71
N PRO A 49 22.51 2.59 17.10
CA PRO A 49 23.67 2.03 17.81
C PRO A 49 24.07 2.85 19.04
N LEU A 50 23.72 4.15 19.06
CA LEU A 50 24.05 5.09 20.14
C LEU A 50 23.13 5.01 21.35
N THR A 51 21.91 4.49 21.23
CA THR A 51 21.01 4.24 22.38
C THR A 51 21.28 2.88 23.04
N ARG A 52 22.19 2.08 22.47
CA ARG A 52 22.52 0.76 23.01
C ARG A 52 23.46 0.91 24.19
N ASN A 53 23.04 0.38 25.33
CA ASN A 53 23.90 0.22 26.48
C ASN A 53 24.98 -0.82 26.16
N LEU A 54 26.15 -0.39 25.65
CA LEU A 54 27.28 -1.26 25.28
C LEU A 54 27.83 -2.10 26.45
N SER A 55 27.35 -1.86 27.69
CA SER A 55 27.71 -2.66 28.86
C SER A 55 26.84 -3.90 29.09
N SER A 56 25.68 -4.04 28.42
CA SER A 56 24.93 -5.29 28.43
C SER A 56 25.40 -6.17 27.27
N HIS A 57 25.83 -7.40 27.57
CA HIS A 57 26.14 -8.44 26.58
C HIS A 57 24.90 -8.95 25.82
N GLU A 58 23.81 -8.19 25.79
CA GLU A 58 22.62 -8.55 25.04
C GLU A 58 22.86 -8.28 23.56
N PHE A 59 23.11 -9.35 22.81
CA PHE A 59 22.87 -9.34 21.36
C PHE A 59 21.48 -8.77 21.12
N THR A 60 21.37 -7.84 20.17
CA THR A 60 20.08 -7.25 19.78
C THR A 60 19.07 -8.37 19.61
N ARG A 61 18.08 -8.41 20.52
CA ARG A 61 17.05 -9.43 20.52
C ARG A 61 16.21 -9.18 19.27
N ARG A 62 16.43 -10.00 18.26
CA ARG A 62 15.66 -9.97 17.02
C ARG A 62 14.36 -10.71 17.28
N ASP A 63 13.30 -10.25 16.65
CA ASP A 63 12.10 -11.06 16.50
C ASP A 63 12.32 -12.00 15.29
N PRO A 64 12.54 -13.31 15.50
CA PRO A 64 12.77 -14.22 14.39
C PRO A 64 11.54 -14.34 13.48
N ALA A 65 10.33 -14.20 14.03
CA ALA A 65 9.09 -14.34 13.25
C ALA A 65 8.95 -13.15 12.28
N ALA A 66 9.13 -11.92 12.77
CA ALA A 66 9.12 -10.74 11.92
C ALA A 66 10.27 -10.74 10.90
N GLN A 67 11.44 -11.27 11.29
CA GLN A 67 12.62 -11.28 10.43
C GLN A 67 12.47 -12.16 9.20
N TYR A 68 11.84 -13.34 9.33
CA TYR A 68 11.68 -14.29 8.22
C TYR A 68 10.31 -14.23 7.57
N ARG A 69 9.56 -13.12 7.78
CA ARG A 69 8.22 -12.93 7.23
C ARG A 69 8.17 -13.11 5.71
N ASP A 70 9.17 -12.56 5.02
CA ASP A 70 9.27 -12.58 3.56
C ASP A 70 10.11 -13.79 3.05
N GLY A 71 10.33 -14.78 3.93
CA GLY A 71 11.06 -16.02 3.65
C GLY A 71 12.44 -16.10 4.33
N MET A 72 13.05 -17.29 4.23
CA MET A 72 14.33 -17.59 4.88
C MET A 72 15.53 -16.80 4.31
N ASN A 73 15.40 -16.28 3.09
CA ASN A 73 16.47 -15.53 2.43
C ASN A 73 16.24 -14.03 2.57
N LEU A 74 16.90 -13.45 3.56
CA LEU A 74 16.78 -12.03 3.92
C LEU A 74 17.44 -11.06 2.94
N TYR A 75 18.06 -11.58 1.88
CA TYR A 75 18.62 -10.78 0.79
C TYR A 75 17.81 -10.98 -0.50
N GLN A 76 16.79 -11.84 -0.49
CA GLN A 76 16.04 -12.20 -1.67
C GLN A 76 15.30 -10.99 -2.22
N TYR A 77 15.45 -10.75 -3.51
CA TYR A 77 14.62 -9.82 -4.24
C TYR A 77 13.39 -10.58 -4.75
N VAL A 78 12.20 -10.12 -4.38
CA VAL A 78 10.89 -10.55 -4.91
C VAL A 78 10.72 -12.07 -5.06
N HIS A 79 11.05 -12.84 -4.03
CA HIS A 79 10.99 -14.32 -4.04
C HIS A 79 11.72 -15.00 -5.22
N SER A 80 12.76 -14.36 -5.77
CA SER A 80 13.47 -14.83 -6.98
C SER A 80 12.60 -14.90 -8.24
N GLY A 81 11.48 -14.16 -8.29
CA GLY A 81 10.60 -14.05 -9.44
C GLY A 81 10.55 -12.65 -10.08
N PRO A 82 11.68 -12.00 -10.42
CA PRO A 82 11.70 -10.60 -10.89
C PRO A 82 11.00 -10.37 -12.24
N SER A 83 10.63 -11.44 -12.95
CA SER A 83 9.85 -11.35 -14.20
C SER A 83 8.35 -11.15 -13.96
N GLY A 84 7.85 -11.52 -12.77
CA GLY A 84 6.42 -11.44 -12.41
C GLY A 84 6.13 -10.59 -11.18
N TYR A 85 7.17 -10.11 -10.50
CA TYR A 85 7.09 -9.35 -9.25
C TYR A 85 8.09 -8.20 -9.27
N VAL A 86 7.69 -7.06 -8.71
CA VAL A 86 8.56 -5.91 -8.42
C VAL A 86 8.40 -5.60 -6.93
N ASP A 87 9.43 -5.11 -6.25
CA ASP A 87 9.38 -4.58 -4.87
C ASP A 87 9.51 -3.06 -4.97
N PRO A 88 8.46 -2.32 -5.37
CA PRO A 88 8.62 -0.94 -5.85
C PRO A 88 8.86 0.05 -4.70
N MET A 89 8.48 -0.30 -3.46
CA MET A 89 8.47 0.64 -2.31
C MET A 89 8.65 -0.04 -0.95
N GLY A 90 8.14 -1.26 -0.78
CA GLY A 90 8.26 -2.03 0.44
C GLY A 90 7.68 -1.41 1.72
N LEU A 91 6.83 -0.37 1.68
CA LEU A 91 6.12 0.17 2.87
C LEU A 91 4.74 0.81 2.57
N TRP A 92 4.05 0.33 1.54
CA TRP A 92 2.58 0.43 1.40
C TRP A 92 2.16 -0.58 0.31
N ASN A 93 1.94 -1.82 0.74
CA ASN A 93 1.28 -2.88 -0.04
C ASN A 93 0.64 -3.80 1.00
N SER A 94 1.38 -4.78 1.52
CA SER A 94 0.88 -5.66 2.58
C SER A 94 0.95 -5.03 3.97
N ASP A 95 1.88 -4.13 4.26
CA ASP A 95 2.06 -3.60 5.62
C ASP A 95 0.91 -2.69 6.09
N VAL A 96 0.20 -2.07 5.15
CA VAL A 96 -1.04 -1.33 5.45
C VAL A 96 -2.27 -2.19 5.16
N HIS A 97 -2.44 -2.70 3.94
CA HIS A 97 -3.65 -3.46 3.58
C HIS A 97 -3.80 -4.74 4.40
N HIS A 98 -2.69 -5.44 4.66
CA HIS A 98 -2.70 -6.64 5.49
C HIS A 98 -2.35 -6.34 6.95
N ASP A 99 -1.12 -5.91 7.26
CA ASP A 99 -0.62 -5.89 8.65
C ASP A 99 -1.34 -4.84 9.52
N LEU A 100 -1.49 -3.61 9.03
CA LEU A 100 -2.25 -2.58 9.76
C LEU A 100 -3.71 -2.99 9.90
N THR A 101 -4.34 -3.50 8.85
CA THR A 101 -5.73 -4.00 8.92
C THR A 101 -5.88 -5.11 9.96
N LYS A 102 -4.95 -6.06 10.02
CA LYS A 102 -4.95 -7.15 11.01
C LYS A 102 -4.89 -6.62 12.43
N GLU A 103 -3.99 -5.67 12.68
CA GLU A 103 -3.84 -5.03 13.99
C GLU A 103 -5.10 -4.24 14.37
N LEU A 104 -5.67 -3.48 13.43
CA LEU A 104 -6.91 -2.72 13.64
C LEU A 104 -8.11 -3.63 13.87
N ALA A 105 -8.23 -4.74 13.14
CA ALA A 105 -9.28 -5.74 13.33
C ALA A 105 -9.15 -6.42 14.69
N THR A 106 -7.91 -6.73 15.11
CA THR A 106 -7.63 -7.25 16.46
C THR A 106 -8.05 -6.23 17.53
N MET A 107 -7.70 -4.95 17.36
CA MET A 107 -8.11 -3.89 18.28
C MET A 107 -9.62 -3.66 18.28
N ALA A 108 -10.31 -3.88 17.16
CA ALA A 108 -11.77 -3.81 17.08
C ALA A 108 -12.44 -4.99 17.79
N GLY A 109 -11.67 -5.99 18.24
CA GLY A 109 -12.16 -7.23 18.84
C GLY A 109 -12.82 -8.13 17.81
N ILE A 110 -12.31 -8.14 16.57
CA ILE A 110 -12.75 -9.06 15.52
C ILE A 110 -11.96 -10.38 15.63
N ALA A 111 -12.66 -11.52 15.67
CA ALA A 111 -12.07 -12.83 15.87
C ALA A 111 -11.28 -13.35 14.65
N CYS A 112 -11.72 -13.00 13.44
CA CYS A 112 -11.08 -13.38 12.16
C CYS A 112 -10.22 -12.24 11.59
N ALA A 113 -9.37 -11.65 12.43
CA ALA A 113 -8.55 -10.50 12.03
C ALA A 113 -7.61 -10.82 10.85
N GLU A 114 -7.13 -12.06 10.73
CA GLU A 114 -6.30 -12.51 9.61
C GLU A 114 -7.09 -12.53 8.30
N GLU A 115 -8.31 -13.07 8.31
CA GLU A 115 -9.15 -13.17 7.14
C GLU A 115 -9.63 -11.79 6.66
N VAL A 116 -9.84 -10.87 7.61
CA VAL A 116 -10.13 -9.47 7.29
C VAL A 116 -8.94 -8.82 6.58
N ALA A 117 -7.74 -9.01 7.11
CA ALA A 117 -6.50 -8.50 6.52
C ALA A 117 -6.20 -9.11 5.14
N ALA A 118 -6.40 -10.42 5.00
CA ALA A 118 -6.26 -11.11 3.72
C ALA A 118 -7.26 -10.60 2.68
N GLY A 119 -8.52 -10.38 3.07
CA GLY A 119 -9.54 -9.82 2.18
C GLY A 119 -9.23 -8.39 1.75
N ALA A 120 -8.71 -7.55 2.66
CA ALA A 120 -8.25 -6.20 2.33
C ALA A 120 -7.01 -6.18 1.41
N ASN A 121 -6.14 -7.19 1.49
CA ASN A 121 -4.97 -7.32 0.63
C ASN A 121 -5.28 -7.98 -0.73
N ALA A 122 -6.40 -8.72 -0.84
CA ALA A 122 -6.71 -9.54 -2.00
C ALA A 122 -6.74 -8.79 -3.35
N PRO A 123 -7.25 -7.52 -3.45
CA PRO A 123 -7.20 -6.78 -4.70
C PRO A 123 -5.77 -6.58 -5.27
N ASP A 124 -4.75 -6.52 -4.41
CA ASP A 124 -3.34 -6.44 -4.84
C ASP A 124 -2.77 -7.79 -5.29
N GLU A 125 -3.34 -8.90 -4.81
CA GLU A 125 -2.85 -10.25 -5.11
C GLU A 125 -3.50 -10.85 -6.37
N HIS A 126 -4.72 -10.42 -6.70
CA HIS A 126 -5.45 -10.96 -7.84
C HIS A 126 -4.89 -10.48 -9.18
N GLU A 127 -4.62 -11.41 -10.11
CA GLU A 127 -4.04 -11.10 -11.42
C GLU A 127 -4.82 -10.07 -12.26
N GLY A 128 -6.14 -10.01 -12.07
CA GLY A 128 -7.05 -9.13 -12.80
C GLY A 128 -7.13 -7.70 -12.26
N SER A 129 -6.79 -7.46 -11.00
CA SER A 129 -6.82 -6.13 -10.37
C SER A 129 -5.44 -5.59 -10.05
N ARG A 130 -4.44 -6.48 -9.85
CA ARG A 130 -3.09 -6.09 -9.46
C ARG A 130 -2.50 -5.00 -10.37
N PRO A 131 -1.95 -3.91 -9.79
CA PRO A 131 -1.15 -2.97 -10.54
C PRO A 131 0.14 -3.66 -11.00
N GLY A 132 0.44 -3.58 -12.29
CA GLY A 132 1.63 -4.22 -12.87
C GLY A 132 1.96 -3.67 -14.25
N MET A 133 3.05 -4.16 -14.85
CA MET A 133 3.49 -3.66 -16.17
C MET A 133 2.47 -3.84 -17.27
N ASP A 134 1.63 -4.87 -17.21
CA ASP A 134 0.54 -5.00 -18.15
C ASP A 134 -0.43 -3.81 -18.09
N GLY A 135 -0.73 -3.34 -16.87
CA GLY A 135 -1.59 -2.18 -16.64
C GLY A 135 -0.97 -0.89 -17.19
N VAL A 136 0.33 -0.68 -16.95
CA VAL A 136 1.07 0.48 -17.49
C VAL A 136 1.15 0.42 -19.02
N ILE A 137 1.47 -0.75 -19.59
CA ILE A 137 1.53 -0.94 -21.04
C ILE A 137 0.16 -0.67 -21.67
N ASP A 138 -0.92 -1.17 -21.09
CA ASP A 138 -2.26 -0.93 -21.62
C ASP A 138 -2.70 0.53 -21.45
N ALA A 139 -2.31 1.19 -20.35
CA ALA A 139 -2.52 2.63 -20.16
C ALA A 139 -1.79 3.47 -21.23
N VAL A 140 -0.55 3.09 -21.55
CA VAL A 140 0.25 3.73 -22.60
C VAL A 140 -0.36 3.46 -23.99
N LYS A 141 -0.84 2.24 -24.26
CA LYS A 141 -1.58 1.95 -25.51
C LYS A 141 -2.85 2.78 -25.61
N GLN A 142 -3.61 2.93 -24.53
CA GLN A 142 -4.80 3.79 -24.49
C GLN A 142 -4.43 5.24 -24.82
N LEU A 143 -3.39 5.78 -24.19
CA LEU A 143 -2.92 7.15 -24.40
C LEU A 143 -2.42 7.38 -25.84
N LEU A 144 -1.61 6.48 -26.39
CA LEU A 144 -0.95 6.66 -27.68
C LEU A 144 -1.82 6.24 -28.88
N LEU A 145 -2.70 5.25 -28.70
CA LEU A 145 -3.45 4.62 -29.78
C LEU A 145 -4.96 4.87 -29.69
N GLY A 146 -5.46 5.53 -28.63
CA GLY A 146 -6.88 5.77 -28.43
C GLY A 146 -7.70 4.49 -28.23
N VAL A 147 -7.05 3.40 -27.83
CA VAL A 147 -7.70 2.11 -27.60
C VAL A 147 -8.50 2.19 -26.30
N ARG A 148 -9.74 1.68 -26.30
CA ARG A 148 -10.56 1.62 -25.09
C ARG A 148 -9.85 0.79 -24.01
N PRO A 149 -9.95 1.17 -22.72
CA PRO A 149 -9.32 0.41 -21.65
C PRO A 149 -9.86 -1.01 -21.66
N GLY A 150 -8.95 -1.97 -21.54
CA GLY A 150 -9.33 -3.38 -21.37
C GLY A 150 -10.04 -3.61 -20.04
N PRO A 151 -10.68 -4.77 -19.86
CA PRO A 151 -11.39 -5.12 -18.62
C PRO A 151 -10.47 -5.05 -17.38
N LYS A 152 -9.17 -5.32 -17.54
CA LYS A 152 -8.16 -5.21 -16.48
C LYS A 152 -8.00 -3.76 -15.97
N ILE A 153 -7.88 -2.79 -16.87
CA ILE A 153 -7.77 -1.37 -16.49
C ILE A 153 -9.04 -0.89 -15.79
N ALA A 154 -10.21 -1.29 -16.30
CA ALA A 154 -11.47 -0.93 -15.68
C ALA A 154 -11.58 -1.50 -14.25
N LEU A 155 -11.14 -2.75 -14.04
CA LEU A 155 -11.13 -3.37 -12.73
C LEU A 155 -10.12 -2.68 -11.79
N MET A 156 -8.92 -2.39 -12.27
CA MET A 156 -7.90 -1.66 -11.51
C MET A 156 -8.38 -0.26 -11.11
N ALA A 157 -9.08 0.45 -12.00
CA ALA A 157 -9.69 1.74 -11.69
C ALA A 157 -10.71 1.63 -10.54
N ILE A 158 -11.53 0.58 -10.52
CA ILE A 158 -12.53 0.39 -9.47
C ILE A 158 -11.89 0.15 -8.10
N TRP A 159 -10.82 -0.65 -8.04
CA TRP A 159 -10.21 -1.04 -6.76
C TRP A 159 -9.23 -0.01 -6.21
N HIS A 160 -8.45 0.64 -7.07
CA HIS A 160 -7.36 1.53 -6.62
C HIS A 160 -7.68 3.02 -6.78
N PHE A 161 -8.63 3.36 -7.66
CA PHE A 161 -8.89 4.76 -8.04
C PHE A 161 -10.40 5.07 -7.98
N PRO A 162 -10.99 5.16 -6.78
CA PRO A 162 -12.41 5.50 -6.62
C PRO A 162 -12.65 6.98 -6.96
N VAL A 163 -12.66 7.28 -8.26
CA VAL A 163 -12.77 8.64 -8.80
C VAL A 163 -14.19 9.17 -8.62
N SER A 164 -14.32 10.34 -8.00
CA SER A 164 -15.56 11.09 -7.86
C SER A 164 -15.99 11.77 -9.17
N PRO A 165 -17.22 12.31 -9.26
CA PRO A 165 -17.72 12.95 -10.48
C PRO A 165 -16.89 14.13 -11.02
N ASP A 166 -16.05 14.75 -10.19
CA ASP A 166 -15.12 15.82 -10.56
C ASP A 166 -13.79 15.30 -11.15
N GLY A 167 -13.62 13.98 -11.24
CA GLY A 167 -12.45 13.34 -11.80
C GLY A 167 -11.26 13.22 -10.84
N GLU A 168 -11.48 13.40 -9.53
CA GLU A 168 -10.43 13.25 -8.51
C GLU A 168 -10.69 12.03 -7.61
N VAL A 169 -9.65 11.50 -6.96
CA VAL A 169 -9.79 10.57 -5.85
C VAL A 169 -9.80 11.39 -4.57
N HIS A 170 -10.90 11.34 -3.83
CA HIS A 170 -11.02 12.00 -2.53
C HIS A 170 -10.93 10.96 -1.41
N PRO A 171 -10.04 11.15 -0.41
CA PRO A 171 -9.96 10.27 0.74
C PRO A 171 -11.30 10.19 1.48
N ASP A 172 -11.71 8.98 1.89
CA ASP A 172 -12.97 8.75 2.62
C ASP A 172 -14.22 9.33 1.93
N SER A 173 -14.21 9.40 0.60
CA SER A 173 -15.37 9.82 -0.19
C SER A 173 -16.46 8.75 -0.23
N PRO A 174 -17.71 9.10 -0.58
CA PRO A 174 -18.75 8.11 -0.85
C PRO A 174 -18.31 7.05 -1.86
N GLU A 175 -17.57 7.44 -2.90
CA GLU A 175 -17.02 6.54 -3.91
C GLU A 175 -16.00 5.56 -3.31
N ALA A 176 -15.09 6.05 -2.45
CA ALA A 176 -14.11 5.21 -1.76
C ALA A 176 -14.75 4.24 -0.76
N ARG A 177 -15.83 4.67 -0.08
CA ARG A 177 -16.55 3.83 0.89
C ARG A 177 -17.53 2.84 0.25
N LYS A 178 -17.94 3.07 -1.00
CA LYS A 178 -19.08 2.38 -1.61
C LYS A 178 -19.05 0.86 -1.48
N ILE A 179 -17.96 0.21 -1.90
CA ILE A 179 -17.87 -1.26 -1.90
C ILE A 179 -17.89 -1.82 -0.47
N MET A 180 -17.17 -1.16 0.45
CA MET A 180 -17.16 -1.51 1.87
C MET A 180 -18.54 -1.34 2.50
N GLU A 181 -19.23 -0.21 2.23
CA GLU A 181 -20.56 0.06 2.74
C GLU A 181 -21.60 -0.94 2.19
N GLU A 182 -21.54 -1.28 0.91
CA GLU A 182 -22.40 -2.32 0.33
C GLU A 182 -22.14 -3.68 0.98
N GLY A 183 -20.87 -4.05 1.22
CA GLY A 183 -20.52 -5.27 1.97
C GLY A 183 -21.00 -5.24 3.42
N LEU A 184 -20.95 -4.08 4.07
CA LEU A 184 -21.45 -3.87 5.42
C LEU A 184 -22.99 -3.95 5.49
N GLU A 185 -23.70 -3.40 4.51
CA GLU A 185 -25.17 -3.48 4.41
C GLU A 185 -25.65 -4.92 4.21
N ASP A 186 -25.00 -5.65 3.31
CA ASP A 186 -25.37 -7.02 2.97
C ASP A 186 -24.79 -8.07 3.95
N CYS A 187 -23.94 -7.63 4.89
CA CYS A 187 -23.06 -8.50 5.67
C CYS A 187 -22.26 -9.50 4.81
N ASP A 188 -21.86 -9.08 3.61
CA ASP A 188 -20.96 -9.83 2.73
C ASP A 188 -19.52 -9.60 3.20
N PHE A 189 -18.95 -10.60 3.88
CA PHE A 189 -17.59 -10.54 4.41
C PHE A 189 -16.55 -10.26 3.34
N LYS A 190 -16.64 -10.93 2.18
CA LYS A 190 -15.65 -10.77 1.11
C LYS A 190 -15.73 -9.36 0.53
N ARG A 191 -16.94 -8.89 0.23
CA ARG A 191 -17.15 -7.54 -0.31
C ARG A 191 -16.76 -6.45 0.69
N PHE A 192 -17.06 -6.63 1.98
CA PHE A 192 -16.66 -5.70 3.03
C PHE A 192 -15.14 -5.61 3.13
N THR A 193 -14.46 -6.75 3.22
CA THR A 193 -13.00 -6.82 3.41
C THR A 193 -12.24 -6.33 2.17
N GLU A 194 -12.61 -6.75 0.96
CA GLU A 194 -12.07 -6.19 -0.28
C GLU A 194 -12.42 -4.70 -0.42
N GLY A 195 -13.55 -4.25 0.11
CA GLY A 195 -13.92 -2.83 0.13
C GLY A 195 -13.03 -1.97 1.04
N LEU A 196 -12.44 -2.54 2.11
CA LEU A 196 -11.49 -1.83 2.96
C LEU A 196 -10.25 -1.38 2.17
N HIS A 197 -9.85 -2.17 1.17
CA HIS A 197 -8.77 -1.82 0.25
C HIS A 197 -9.05 -0.48 -0.44
N VAL A 198 -10.21 -0.36 -1.11
CA VAL A 198 -10.59 0.85 -1.85
C VAL A 198 -10.67 2.07 -0.95
N LEU A 199 -11.15 1.87 0.28
CA LEU A 199 -11.14 2.90 1.30
C LEU A 199 -9.70 3.34 1.59
N GLN A 200 -8.80 2.42 1.92
CA GLN A 200 -7.40 2.72 2.26
C GLN A 200 -6.65 3.39 1.10
N ASP A 201 -6.80 2.87 -0.11
CA ASP A 201 -6.19 3.37 -1.33
C ASP A 201 -6.62 4.80 -1.69
N SER A 202 -7.81 5.23 -1.24
CA SER A 202 -8.27 6.60 -1.47
C SER A 202 -7.35 7.67 -0.85
N TRP A 203 -6.59 7.34 0.20
CA TRP A 203 -5.55 8.22 0.74
C TRP A 203 -4.29 8.20 -0.12
N SER A 204 -3.77 7.02 -0.50
CA SER A 204 -2.54 6.90 -1.30
C SER A 204 -2.68 7.56 -2.67
N HIS A 205 -3.84 7.38 -3.30
CA HIS A 205 -4.10 7.82 -4.67
C HIS A 205 -4.80 9.18 -4.80
N GLN A 206 -4.94 9.95 -3.72
CA GLN A 206 -5.69 11.22 -3.72
C GLN A 206 -5.27 12.20 -4.83
N GLY A 207 -6.24 12.98 -5.30
CA GLY A 207 -6.09 13.94 -6.40
C GLY A 207 -6.51 13.37 -7.75
N ARG A 208 -6.24 14.10 -8.84
CA ARG A 208 -6.67 13.71 -10.20
C ARG A 208 -5.73 12.66 -10.81
N PRO A 209 -6.20 11.43 -11.09
CA PRO A 209 -5.39 10.44 -11.80
C PRO A 209 -4.94 10.93 -13.16
N TYR A 210 -3.70 10.62 -13.55
CA TYR A 210 -3.09 11.21 -14.75
C TYR A 210 -3.63 10.62 -16.06
N ILE A 211 -3.90 9.30 -16.12
CA ILE A 211 -4.31 8.63 -17.37
C ILE A 211 -5.71 8.06 -17.19
N SER A 212 -6.74 8.73 -17.71
CA SER A 212 -8.09 8.14 -17.82
C SER A 212 -8.64 7.51 -16.53
N GLY A 213 -8.36 8.10 -15.37
CA GLY A 213 -8.82 7.59 -14.08
C GLY A 213 -7.88 6.57 -13.41
N ILE A 214 -6.69 6.31 -13.97
CA ILE A 214 -5.65 5.47 -13.36
C ILE A 214 -4.33 6.22 -13.17
N GLY A 215 -3.55 5.75 -12.20
CA GLY A 215 -2.28 6.32 -11.78
C GLY A 215 -2.46 7.34 -10.65
N HIS A 216 -1.40 7.54 -9.87
CA HIS A 216 -1.45 8.42 -8.72
C HIS A 216 -1.75 9.87 -9.09
N GLY A 217 -2.68 10.52 -8.36
CA GLY A 217 -2.94 11.95 -8.50
C GLY A 217 -1.87 12.85 -7.85
N ARG A 218 -1.12 12.27 -6.90
CA ARG A 218 0.00 12.88 -6.20
C ARG A 218 1.24 11.99 -6.24
N GLY A 219 2.36 12.45 -5.70
CA GLY A 219 3.60 11.69 -5.58
C GLY A 219 4.64 12.49 -4.82
N ALA A 220 5.87 11.99 -4.79
CA ALA A 220 7.00 12.73 -4.23
C ALA A 220 8.27 12.51 -5.05
N VAL A 221 9.09 13.55 -5.14
CA VAL A 221 10.41 13.51 -5.77
C VAL A 221 11.47 14.00 -4.78
N TRP A 222 12.64 13.36 -4.78
CA TRP A 222 13.76 13.83 -4.00
C TRP A 222 14.48 14.97 -4.73
N VAL A 223 14.60 16.12 -4.08
CA VAL A 223 15.31 17.29 -4.60
C VAL A 223 16.65 17.42 -3.90
N ASP A 224 17.73 17.22 -4.64
CA ASP A 224 19.10 17.41 -4.16
C ASP A 224 19.50 18.90 -4.16
N LYS A 225 20.06 19.37 -3.04
CA LYS A 225 20.61 20.73 -2.83
C LYS A 225 22.09 20.70 -2.47
N GLY A 226 22.82 19.65 -2.85
CA GLY A 226 24.27 19.52 -2.71
C GLY A 226 24.70 19.04 -1.32
N SER A 227 24.47 19.84 -0.27
CA SER A 227 24.81 19.45 1.11
C SER A 227 23.69 18.70 1.84
N GLY A 228 22.64 18.32 1.11
CA GLY A 228 21.44 17.66 1.61
C GLY A 228 20.34 17.67 0.54
N GLY A 229 19.19 17.10 0.84
CA GLY A 229 18.02 17.16 -0.02
C GLY A 229 16.74 17.09 0.79
N TYR A 230 15.62 17.20 0.10
CA TYR A 230 14.29 17.08 0.70
C TYR A 230 13.33 16.45 -0.29
N TRP A 231 12.29 15.82 0.24
CA TRP A 231 11.17 15.34 -0.56
C TRP A 231 10.25 16.50 -0.91
N GLN A 232 9.94 16.63 -2.19
CA GLN A 232 8.97 17.58 -2.71
C GLN A 232 7.74 16.81 -3.19
N GLU A 233 6.55 17.24 -2.75
CA GLU A 233 5.29 16.72 -3.27
C GLU A 233 5.09 17.13 -4.73
N GLU A 234 4.62 16.17 -5.53
CA GLU A 234 4.27 16.32 -6.94
C GLU A 234 2.78 16.05 -7.11
N ARG A 235 2.10 16.80 -7.99
CA ARG A 235 0.66 16.60 -8.28
C ARG A 235 0.37 16.76 -9.75
N GLY A 236 -0.46 15.87 -10.30
CA GLY A 236 -0.89 15.94 -11.69
C GLY A 236 0.24 15.86 -12.74
N THR A 237 1.41 15.34 -12.36
CA THR A 237 2.54 15.14 -13.26
C THR A 237 2.69 13.66 -13.62
N LEU A 238 3.35 13.35 -14.74
CA LEU A 238 3.70 11.97 -15.08
C LEU A 238 4.58 11.33 -14.01
N ASN A 239 5.46 12.12 -13.38
CA ASN A 239 6.28 11.67 -12.26
C ASN A 239 5.43 11.30 -11.06
N ALA A 240 4.41 12.11 -10.70
CA ALA A 240 3.44 11.75 -9.67
C ALA A 240 2.75 10.42 -10.02
N ALA A 241 2.21 10.31 -11.23
CA ALA A 241 1.46 9.13 -11.68
C ALA A 241 2.25 7.81 -11.59
N LEU A 242 3.55 7.87 -11.92
CA LEU A 242 4.45 6.72 -11.92
C LEU A 242 5.21 6.55 -10.61
N SER A 243 5.09 7.49 -9.68
CA SER A 243 5.80 7.47 -8.42
C SER A 243 5.08 6.55 -7.45
N GLY A 244 5.69 5.43 -7.07
CA GLY A 244 5.23 4.68 -5.89
C GLY A 244 5.46 5.45 -4.58
N ASN A 245 6.08 6.64 -4.57
CA ASN A 245 6.34 7.36 -3.32
C ASN A 245 5.05 7.86 -2.64
N THR A 246 3.91 7.83 -3.34
CA THR A 246 2.56 7.92 -2.75
C THR A 246 2.28 6.82 -1.76
N ASP A 247 2.82 5.64 -2.02
CA ASP A 247 2.72 4.40 -1.27
C ASP A 247 3.92 4.32 -0.30
N ARG A 248 4.34 5.45 0.28
CA ARG A 248 5.30 5.48 1.38
C ARG A 248 4.73 6.07 2.66
N ALA A 249 4.47 5.20 3.63
CA ALA A 249 3.99 5.61 4.95
C ALA A 249 4.94 6.59 5.68
N ASP A 250 6.25 6.54 5.39
CA ASP A 250 7.22 7.46 5.97
C ASP A 250 7.16 8.89 5.38
N LEU A 251 6.62 9.03 4.16
CA LEU A 251 6.40 10.33 3.52
C LEU A 251 5.01 10.90 3.84
N TRP A 252 4.03 10.01 4.08
CA TRP A 252 2.63 10.37 4.31
C TRP A 252 2.05 9.84 5.63
N PRO A 253 2.76 9.94 6.78
CA PRO A 253 2.31 9.31 8.01
C PRO A 253 0.95 9.83 8.48
N ALA A 254 0.62 11.11 8.27
CA ALA A 254 -0.69 11.65 8.66
C ALA A 254 -1.84 11.06 7.84
N ASP A 255 -1.61 10.76 6.57
CA ASP A 255 -2.63 10.12 5.72
C ASP A 255 -2.81 8.66 6.10
N VAL A 256 -1.72 7.94 6.40
CA VAL A 256 -1.81 6.57 6.92
C VAL A 256 -2.57 6.53 8.24
N ARG A 257 -2.36 7.50 9.15
CA ARG A 257 -3.15 7.61 10.38
C ARG A 257 -4.63 7.86 10.09
N ALA A 258 -4.95 8.73 9.14
CA ALA A 258 -6.33 8.99 8.75
C ALA A 258 -7.01 7.75 8.15
N ALA A 259 -6.33 7.05 7.24
CA ALA A 259 -6.77 5.79 6.65
C ALA A 259 -6.97 4.71 7.73
N GLY A 260 -6.02 4.58 8.67
CA GLY A 260 -6.11 3.65 9.80
C GLY A 260 -7.31 3.93 10.70
N LYS A 261 -7.62 5.20 10.99
CA LYS A 261 -8.81 5.59 11.77
C LYS A 261 -10.11 5.24 11.03
N ALA A 262 -10.21 5.57 9.74
CA ALA A 262 -11.39 5.24 8.95
C ALA A 262 -11.60 3.72 8.83
N THR A 263 -10.52 2.97 8.62
CA THR A 263 -10.53 1.49 8.63
C THR A 263 -11.03 0.96 9.97
N TYR A 264 -10.52 1.48 11.10
CA TYR A 264 -10.95 1.07 12.43
C TYR A 264 -12.44 1.31 12.68
N GLU A 265 -12.96 2.48 12.27
CA GLU A 265 -14.39 2.78 12.38
C GLU A 265 -15.25 1.85 11.52
N ALA A 266 -14.81 1.51 10.30
CA ALA A 266 -15.50 0.54 9.45
C ALA A 266 -15.55 -0.85 10.10
N LEU A 267 -14.44 -1.29 10.72
CA LEU A 267 -14.35 -2.57 11.44
C LEU A 267 -15.27 -2.62 12.66
N LYS A 268 -15.35 -1.54 13.44
CA LYS A 268 -16.31 -1.40 14.56
C LYS A 268 -17.74 -1.57 14.08
N LYS A 269 -18.13 -0.86 13.00
CA LYS A 269 -19.47 -0.95 12.41
C LYS A 269 -19.78 -2.36 11.91
N PHE A 270 -18.82 -3.02 11.27
CA PHE A 270 -19.00 -4.39 10.79
C PHE A 270 -19.19 -5.38 11.93
N LYS A 271 -18.40 -5.28 13.00
CA LYS A 271 -18.57 -6.12 14.19
C LYS A 271 -19.95 -5.95 14.83
N GLU A 272 -20.42 -4.71 14.97
CA GLU A 272 -21.72 -4.39 15.55
C GLU A 272 -22.87 -4.92 14.68
N LYS A 273 -22.81 -4.66 13.37
CA LYS A 273 -23.89 -4.98 12.43
C LYS A 273 -23.92 -6.44 11.99
N CYS A 274 -22.75 -7.07 11.85
CA CYS A 274 -22.57 -8.40 11.26
C CYS A 274 -21.87 -9.37 12.24
N PRO A 275 -22.46 -9.69 13.41
CA PRO A 275 -21.78 -10.38 14.52
C PRO A 275 -21.45 -11.87 14.31
N CYS A 276 -21.84 -12.50 13.20
CA CYS A 276 -21.57 -13.91 12.88
C CYS A 276 -21.15 -14.09 11.41
N HIS A 277 -20.18 -13.32 10.92
CA HIS A 277 -19.81 -13.34 9.48
C HIS A 277 -18.33 -13.63 9.21
N CYS A 278 -17.56 -14.02 10.23
CA CYS A 278 -16.22 -14.53 10.01
C CYS A 278 -16.28 -15.90 9.29
N PRO A 279 -15.52 -16.11 8.20
CA PRO A 279 -15.44 -17.40 7.54
C PRO A 279 -14.76 -18.44 8.46
N GLY A 280 -15.30 -19.64 8.48
CA GLY A 280 -14.77 -20.81 9.15
C GLY A 280 -14.07 -21.74 8.15
N PRO A 281 -13.31 -22.74 8.64
CA PRO A 281 -12.56 -23.68 7.80
C PRO A 281 -13.43 -24.59 6.90
N ASP A 282 -14.74 -24.59 7.10
CA ASP A 282 -15.77 -25.39 6.45
C ASP A 282 -16.90 -24.50 5.87
N ASP A 283 -16.58 -23.24 5.55
CA ASP A 283 -17.56 -22.19 5.24
C ASP A 283 -18.57 -21.93 6.37
N SER A 284 -18.34 -22.47 7.58
CA SER A 284 -19.16 -22.14 8.75
C SER A 284 -18.99 -20.68 9.12
N ARG A 285 -20.07 -20.06 9.58
CA ARG A 285 -20.03 -18.69 10.08
C ARG A 285 -19.65 -18.69 11.55
N LYS A 286 -18.50 -18.09 11.89
CA LYS A 286 -18.05 -17.92 13.27
C LYS A 286 -18.49 -16.56 13.82
N PRO A 287 -18.65 -16.42 15.16
CA PRO A 287 -18.84 -15.12 15.79
C PRO A 287 -17.72 -14.16 15.38
N THR A 288 -18.11 -12.95 14.99
CA THR A 288 -17.20 -11.88 14.60
C THR A 288 -16.48 -11.31 15.82
N SER A 289 -17.03 -11.44 17.03
CA SER A 289 -16.44 -10.88 18.26
C SER A 289 -15.49 -11.84 18.97
N SER A 290 -14.28 -11.37 19.31
CA SER A 290 -13.33 -12.04 20.23
C SER A 290 -13.23 -11.38 21.61
N GLY A 291 -13.92 -10.25 21.81
CA GLY A 291 -13.80 -9.44 23.02
C GLY A 291 -14.26 -8.00 22.78
N ASP A 292 -14.02 -7.11 23.74
CA ASP A 292 -14.38 -5.70 23.61
C ASP A 292 -13.45 -4.98 22.61
N ALA A 293 -14.01 -4.01 21.88
CA ALA A 293 -13.20 -3.13 21.05
C ALA A 293 -12.36 -2.21 21.93
N ALA A 294 -11.14 -1.90 21.49
CA ALA A 294 -10.33 -0.85 22.08
C ALA A 294 -11.09 0.49 22.03
N ASP A 295 -10.87 1.35 23.02
CA ASP A 295 -11.35 2.72 22.89
C ASP A 295 -10.59 3.47 21.79
N ASP A 296 -11.23 4.50 21.24
CA ASP A 296 -10.67 5.29 20.14
C ASP A 296 -9.37 5.97 20.56
N LYS A 297 -9.17 6.27 21.85
CA LYS A 297 -7.93 6.88 22.34
C LYS A 297 -6.75 5.92 22.19
N LYS A 298 -6.90 4.65 22.57
CA LYS A 298 -5.86 3.63 22.44
C LYS A 298 -5.46 3.41 20.98
N VAL A 299 -6.43 3.41 20.06
CA VAL A 299 -6.14 3.31 18.62
C VAL A 299 -5.45 4.56 18.10
N ASN A 300 -5.86 5.75 18.54
CA ASN A 300 -5.16 6.99 18.18
C ASN A 300 -3.72 6.99 18.67
N ASP A 301 -3.48 6.65 19.95
CA ASP A 301 -2.13 6.56 20.53
C ASP A 301 -1.27 5.54 19.75
N TYR A 302 -1.87 4.41 19.36
CA TYR A 302 -1.22 3.39 18.53
C TYR A 302 -0.78 3.93 17.16
N LEU A 303 -1.69 4.57 16.44
CA LEU A 303 -1.44 5.11 15.11
C LEU A 303 -0.44 6.27 15.15
N ASP A 304 -0.52 7.14 16.17
CA ASP A 304 0.43 8.24 16.38
C ASP A 304 1.84 7.72 16.71
N GLY A 305 1.93 6.62 17.47
CA GLY A 305 3.20 5.95 17.77
C GLY A 305 3.81 5.22 16.57
N LYS A 306 2.98 4.53 15.77
CA LYS A 306 3.43 3.75 14.61
C LYS A 306 3.81 4.62 13.42
N PHE A 307 3.07 5.70 13.19
CA PHE A 307 3.28 6.62 12.06
C PHE A 307 3.50 8.04 12.60
N PRO A 308 4.68 8.38 13.15
CA PRO A 308 4.91 9.68 13.75
C PRO A 308 5.07 10.78 12.71
N GLY A 309 4.70 12.00 13.10
CA GLY A 309 5.00 13.22 12.33
C GLY A 309 3.93 13.65 11.34
N PRO A 310 4.10 14.85 10.73
CA PRO A 310 3.26 15.30 9.63
C PRO A 310 3.63 14.57 8.33
N ASN A 311 2.78 14.69 7.31
CA ASN A 311 3.19 14.41 5.93
C ASN A 311 4.37 15.30 5.52
N LEU A 312 4.92 15.03 4.33
CA LEU A 312 5.93 15.88 3.69
C LEU A 312 5.68 17.36 3.96
N PRO A 313 6.71 18.12 4.38
CA PRO A 313 6.56 19.55 4.62
C PRO A 313 6.04 20.19 3.33
N ARG A 314 4.83 20.74 3.41
CA ARG A 314 4.27 21.53 2.31
C ARG A 314 5.16 22.78 2.19
N PRO A 315 5.62 23.13 0.97
CA PRO A 315 6.39 24.35 0.77
C PRO A 315 5.62 25.60 1.18
#